data_AF-A0A8H4BGL3-F1
#
_entry.id   AF-A0A8H4BGL3-F1
#
_cell.length_a   1.000
_cell.length_b   1.000
_cell.length_c   1.000
_cell.angle_alpha   90.00
_cell.angle_beta   90.00
_cell.angle_gamma   90.00
#
_symmetry.space_group_name_H-M   'P 1'
#
loop_
_entity.id
_entity.type
_entity.pdbx_description
1 polymer ?
#
loop_
_entity_poly.entity_id
_entity_poly.type
_entity_poly.pdbx_seq_one_letter_code
_entity_poly.pdbx_strand_id
1 'polypeptide(L)'
;MFLLSVTILAVIIAISEVTSIRVHGPSRCQFYWGNFVVMGMVVFFFVIVVPFIIWYLRNDADAHGIRRELWATMGVGVPCFIMCIIWQVLFKYPTNSNPAGVRGIFGPANWIIILTTTSHVMSVILPLFKTLSIDTQARRTSNNNAHHRSSIATDDVYSSTSTIPVQKLELTTESLHHALADPHMLRVLQTWAVKDFSVENILFYDRYLHLSQGVQPNNNILDTPLEADQIPEVVTFYNTFIAENSPLQVNISHKARSAIDAVMEPFVYPTHIKHTSFKYDLPLSTSSDDPYMHFPLELISSTLPDSKPSSRLFADSRLSVASTRLVDAPTITLQVFEEARAEVFWNIFSGLFPKVVAASE
;
A
#
# COMPACT_ATOMS: atom_id res chain seq x y z
N MET A 1 12.53 -20.51 0.37
CA MET A 1 11.10 -20.36 0.74
C MET A 1 10.22 -21.42 0.10
N PHE A 2 10.13 -21.52 -1.23
CA PHE A 2 9.25 -22.49 -1.91
C PHE A 2 9.54 -23.97 -1.57
N LEU A 3 10.79 -24.43 -1.73
CA LEU A 3 11.18 -25.81 -1.39
C LEU A 3 10.95 -26.13 0.09
N LEU A 4 11.13 -25.13 0.97
CA LEU A 4 10.88 -25.26 2.41
C LEU A 4 9.38 -25.46 2.68
N SER A 5 8.52 -24.66 2.06
CA SER A 5 7.06 -24.79 2.18
C SER A 5 6.56 -26.14 1.66
N VAL A 6 7.02 -26.59 0.49
CA VAL A 6 6.66 -27.90 -0.07
C VAL A 6 7.13 -29.04 0.84
N THR A 7 8.33 -28.91 1.42
CA THR A 7 8.88 -29.91 2.34
C THR A 7 8.07 -29.97 3.64
N ILE A 8 7.71 -28.83 4.21
CA ILE A 8 6.84 -28.75 5.40
C ILE A 8 5.48 -29.37 5.10
N LEU A 9 4.88 -29.08 3.95
CA LEU A 9 3.61 -29.67 3.54
C LEU A 9 3.72 -31.20 3.42
N ALA A 10 4.76 -31.70 2.74
CA ALA A 10 5.01 -33.13 2.59
C ALA A 10 5.23 -33.84 3.95
N VAL A 11 5.93 -33.20 4.88
CA VAL A 11 6.13 -33.72 6.25
C VAL A 11 4.81 -33.75 7.02
N ILE A 12 3.99 -32.71 6.94
CA ILE A 12 2.67 -32.68 7.59
C ILE A 12 1.78 -33.80 7.02
N ILE A 13 1.77 -33.99 5.70
CA ILE A 13 1.03 -35.07 5.03
C ILE A 13 1.52 -36.44 5.54
N ALA A 14 2.83 -36.66 5.57
CA ALA A 14 3.41 -37.93 6.02
C ALA A 14 3.10 -38.21 7.50
N ILE A 15 3.22 -37.21 8.38
CA ILE A 15 2.90 -37.34 9.80
C ILE A 15 1.40 -37.61 9.99
N SER A 16 0.53 -36.89 9.27
CA SER A 16 -0.92 -37.07 9.33
C SER A 16 -1.31 -38.49 8.91
N GLU A 17 -0.72 -39.03 7.85
CA GLU A 17 -0.96 -40.41 7.41
C GLU A 17 -0.45 -41.44 8.43
N VAL A 18 0.78 -41.28 8.92
CA VAL A 18 1.38 -42.20 9.91
C VAL A 18 0.62 -42.20 11.24
N THR A 19 0.13 -41.03 11.68
CA THR A 19 -0.66 -40.91 12.92
C THR A 19 -2.08 -41.43 12.74
N SER A 20 -2.73 -41.17 11.59
CA SER A 20 -4.04 -41.72 11.23
C SER A 20 -4.04 -43.26 11.24
N ILE A 21 -2.96 -43.89 10.79
CA ILE A 21 -2.83 -45.36 10.74
C ILE A 21 -2.61 -45.95 12.14
N ARG A 22 -1.92 -45.26 13.06
CA ARG A 22 -1.50 -45.85 14.36
C ARG A 22 -2.51 -45.78 15.50
N VAL A 23 -3.59 -45.02 15.41
CA VAL A 23 -4.62 -44.94 16.48
C VAL A 23 -5.61 -46.11 16.38
N HIS A 24 -5.10 -47.34 16.30
CA HIS A 24 -5.86 -48.58 16.41
C HIS A 24 -5.82 -49.10 17.86
N GLY A 25 -6.24 -48.26 18.81
CA GLY A 25 -6.62 -48.70 20.15
C GLY A 25 -8.09 -49.14 20.15
N PRO A 26 -8.51 -50.12 20.98
CA PRO A 26 -9.86 -50.70 20.95
C PRO A 26 -10.99 -49.78 21.43
N SER A 27 -10.75 -48.47 21.60
CA SER A 27 -11.79 -47.51 21.95
C SER A 27 -12.67 -47.21 20.74
N ARG A 28 -13.87 -47.79 20.75
CA ARG A 28 -14.98 -47.63 19.78
C ARG A 28 -15.54 -46.20 19.64
N CYS A 29 -14.73 -45.15 19.79
CA CYS A 29 -15.16 -43.79 19.51
C CYS A 29 -14.96 -43.49 18.03
N GLN A 30 -15.92 -43.89 17.21
CA GLN A 30 -15.91 -43.71 15.75
C GLN A 30 -15.89 -42.22 15.34
N PHE A 31 -16.29 -41.31 16.22
CA PHE A 31 -16.22 -39.87 16.02
C PHE A 31 -15.82 -39.16 17.31
N TYR A 32 -14.67 -38.50 17.31
CA TYR A 32 -14.33 -37.56 18.36
C TYR A 32 -15.19 -36.31 18.19
N TRP A 33 -15.80 -35.83 19.28
CA TRP A 33 -16.60 -34.61 19.30
C TRP A 33 -15.90 -33.42 18.62
N GLY A 34 -14.56 -33.36 18.72
CA GLY A 34 -13.73 -32.38 18.03
C GLY A 34 -13.90 -32.36 16.51
N ASN A 35 -14.11 -33.49 15.84
CA ASN A 35 -14.33 -33.51 14.39
C ASN A 35 -15.64 -32.81 14.01
N PHE A 36 -16.71 -32.98 14.79
CA PHE A 36 -17.97 -32.29 14.51
C PHE A 36 -17.85 -30.78 14.71
N VAL A 37 -17.11 -30.35 15.74
CA VAL A 37 -16.85 -28.91 15.97
C VAL A 37 -16.05 -28.33 14.82
N VAL A 38 -14.96 -28.99 14.40
CA VAL A 38 -14.13 -28.55 13.26
C VAL A 38 -14.97 -28.50 11.98
N MET A 39 -15.73 -29.55 11.67
CA MET A 39 -16.59 -29.58 10.49
C MET A 39 -17.65 -28.48 10.54
N GLY A 40 -18.26 -28.24 11.71
CA GLY A 40 -19.22 -27.15 11.91
C GLY A 40 -18.61 -25.76 11.68
N MET A 41 -17.41 -25.52 12.19
CA MET A 41 -16.68 -24.26 11.95
C MET A 41 -16.35 -24.06 10.47
N VAL A 42 -15.93 -25.12 9.78
CA VAL A 42 -15.60 -25.02 8.34
C VAL A 42 -16.86 -24.84 7.49
N VAL A 43 -17.96 -25.52 7.80
CA VAL A 43 -19.26 -25.29 7.15
C VAL A 43 -19.71 -23.84 7.37
N PHE A 44 -19.65 -23.33 8.60
CA PHE A 44 -19.97 -21.93 8.92
C PHE A 44 -19.12 -20.95 8.10
N PHE A 45 -17.81 -21.21 8.00
CA PHE A 45 -16.89 -20.38 7.23
C PHE A 45 -17.29 -20.33 5.74
N PHE A 46 -17.51 -21.47 5.10
CA PHE A 46 -17.87 -21.50 3.67
C PHE A 46 -19.28 -21.03 3.36
N VAL A 47 -20.24 -21.21 4.27
CA VAL A 47 -21.65 -20.86 4.03
C VAL A 47 -21.95 -19.40 4.40
N ILE A 48 -21.28 -18.85 5.41
CA ILE A 48 -21.59 -17.51 5.93
C ILE A 48 -20.44 -16.54 5.63
N VAL A 49 -19.23 -16.86 6.08
CA VAL A 49 -18.09 -15.92 6.02
C VAL A 49 -17.65 -15.67 4.57
N VAL A 50 -17.47 -16.72 3.78
CA VAL A 50 -17.00 -16.60 2.40
C VAL A 50 -17.99 -15.80 1.51
N PRO A 51 -19.30 -16.09 1.49
CA PRO A 51 -20.25 -15.29 0.72
C PRO A 51 -20.30 -13.83 1.18
N PHE A 52 -20.17 -13.57 2.48
CA PHE A 52 -20.11 -12.22 3.02
C PHE A 52 -18.87 -11.46 2.50
N ILE A 53 -17.68 -12.07 2.55
CA ILE A 53 -16.45 -11.46 2.03
C ILE A 53 -16.58 -11.18 0.53
N ILE A 54 -17.11 -12.12 -0.26
CA ILE A 54 -17.31 -11.95 -1.71
C ILE A 54 -18.29 -10.82 -2.00
N TRP A 55 -19.38 -10.74 -1.23
CA TRP A 55 -20.36 -9.68 -1.37
C TRP A 55 -19.75 -8.31 -1.04
N TYR A 56 -18.96 -8.23 0.03
CA TYR A 56 -18.28 -7.01 0.46
C TYR A 56 -17.26 -6.54 -0.60
N LEU A 57 -16.44 -7.44 -1.13
CA LEU A 57 -15.39 -7.12 -2.11
C LEU A 57 -15.91 -7.00 -3.56
N ARG A 58 -17.23 -7.07 -3.79
CA ARG A 58 -17.79 -7.10 -5.16
C ARG A 58 -17.53 -5.79 -5.91
N ASN A 59 -17.57 -4.65 -5.23
CA ASN A 59 -17.51 -3.33 -5.87
C ASN A 59 -16.10 -2.73 -5.93
N ASP A 60 -15.13 -3.30 -5.22
CA ASP A 60 -13.77 -2.78 -5.23
C ASP A 60 -13.04 -3.22 -6.50
N ALA A 61 -12.19 -2.37 -7.07
CA ALA A 61 -11.32 -2.74 -8.17
C ALA A 61 -10.25 -3.74 -7.67
N ASP A 62 -9.97 -4.81 -8.43
CA ASP A 62 -9.05 -5.87 -7.99
C ASP A 62 -7.60 -5.45 -8.22
N ALA A 63 -7.15 -4.45 -7.47
CA ALA A 63 -5.83 -3.85 -7.65
C ALA A 63 -4.70 -4.86 -7.41
N HIS A 64 -4.91 -5.84 -6.53
CA HIS A 64 -3.88 -6.79 -6.08
C HIS A 64 -4.14 -8.24 -6.48
N GLY A 65 -5.20 -8.51 -7.24
CA GLY A 65 -5.58 -9.88 -7.59
C GLY A 65 -6.19 -10.69 -6.43
N ILE A 66 -6.48 -10.05 -5.29
CA ILE A 66 -7.10 -10.65 -4.11
C ILE A 66 -8.45 -11.24 -4.48
N ARG A 67 -9.24 -10.53 -5.31
CA ARG A 67 -10.55 -11.03 -5.74
C ARG A 67 -10.39 -12.31 -6.54
N ARG A 68 -9.46 -12.32 -7.49
CA ARG A 68 -9.17 -13.51 -8.31
C ARG A 68 -8.69 -14.68 -7.47
N GLU A 69 -7.83 -14.45 -6.48
CA GLU A 69 -7.35 -15.47 -5.55
C GLU A 69 -8.50 -16.05 -4.70
N LEU A 70 -9.38 -15.18 -4.20
CA LEU A 70 -10.56 -15.57 -3.43
C LEU A 70 -11.53 -16.41 -4.28
N TRP A 71 -11.79 -16.01 -5.53
CA TRP A 71 -12.63 -16.76 -6.46
C TRP A 71 -12.02 -18.13 -6.80
N ALA A 72 -10.71 -18.21 -7.03
CA ALA A 72 -10.03 -19.47 -7.29
C ALA A 72 -10.09 -20.41 -6.07
N THR A 73 -9.85 -19.86 -4.88
CA THR A 73 -9.91 -20.60 -3.62
C THR A 73 -11.32 -21.09 -3.33
N MET A 74 -12.35 -20.29 -3.62
CA MET A 74 -13.75 -20.71 -3.48
C MET A 74 -14.10 -21.79 -4.51
N GLY A 75 -13.72 -21.58 -5.77
CA GLY A 75 -14.03 -22.48 -6.88
C GLY A 75 -13.43 -23.87 -6.71
N VAL A 76 -12.25 -23.99 -6.08
CA VAL A 76 -11.63 -25.29 -5.77
C VAL A 76 -12.01 -25.78 -4.37
N GLY A 77 -12.02 -24.88 -3.39
CA GLY A 77 -12.21 -25.23 -1.99
C GLY A 77 -13.60 -25.73 -1.64
N VAL A 78 -14.65 -25.12 -2.19
CA VAL A 78 -16.03 -25.56 -1.92
C VAL A 78 -16.26 -26.98 -2.45
N PRO A 79 -15.92 -27.33 -3.72
CA PRO A 79 -16.03 -28.71 -4.19
C PRO A 79 -15.18 -29.71 -3.40
N CYS A 80 -13.92 -29.38 -3.09
CA CYS A 80 -13.06 -30.27 -2.29
C CYS A 80 -13.63 -30.51 -0.90
N PHE A 81 -14.20 -29.48 -0.26
CA PHE A 81 -14.80 -29.60 1.06
C PHE A 81 -16.08 -30.43 1.05
N ILE A 82 -16.96 -30.22 0.05
CA ILE A 82 -18.15 -31.06 -0.15
C ILE A 82 -17.74 -32.52 -0.34
N MET A 83 -16.73 -32.78 -1.19
CA MET A 83 -16.20 -34.13 -1.38
C MET A 83 -15.63 -34.71 -0.09
N CYS A 84 -14.96 -33.90 0.74
CA CYS A 84 -14.49 -34.33 2.06
C CYS A 84 -15.66 -34.80 2.96
N ILE A 85 -16.76 -34.04 3.03
CA ILE A 85 -17.96 -34.42 3.80
C ILE A 85 -18.56 -35.71 3.25
N ILE A 86 -18.78 -35.78 1.94
CA ILE A 86 -19.32 -36.97 1.27
C ILE A 86 -18.45 -38.18 1.60
N TRP A 87 -17.12 -38.02 1.56
CA TRP A 87 -16.20 -39.11 1.84
C TRP A 87 -16.27 -39.59 3.30
N GLN A 88 -16.42 -38.65 4.24
CA GLN A 88 -16.56 -38.96 5.66
C GLN A 88 -17.88 -39.69 5.98
N VAL A 89 -18.97 -39.30 5.33
CA VAL A 89 -20.33 -39.82 5.59
C VAL A 89 -20.60 -41.13 4.85
N LEU A 90 -20.25 -41.22 3.56
CA LEU A 90 -20.60 -42.37 2.72
C LEU A 90 -19.67 -43.57 2.93
N PHE A 91 -18.36 -43.35 3.07
CA PHE A 91 -17.41 -44.46 3.18
C PHE A 91 -17.19 -44.83 4.63
N LYS A 92 -17.65 -46.02 5.04
CA LYS A 92 -17.38 -46.57 6.38
C LYS A 92 -15.87 -46.77 6.59
N TYR A 93 -15.44 -46.70 7.84
CA TYR A 93 -14.04 -46.99 8.21
C TYR A 93 -13.67 -48.43 7.81
N PRO A 94 -12.44 -48.64 7.30
CA PRO A 94 -11.95 -49.99 7.05
C PRO A 94 -12.02 -50.80 8.34
N THR A 95 -12.56 -52.01 8.22
CA THR A 95 -12.62 -52.98 9.32
C THR A 95 -11.58 -54.06 9.07
N ASN A 96 -11.17 -54.80 10.10
CA ASN A 96 -10.17 -55.88 9.96
C ASN A 96 -10.55 -56.92 8.89
N SER A 97 -11.84 -57.09 8.60
CA SER A 97 -12.34 -57.97 7.54
C SER A 97 -12.23 -57.41 6.11
N ASN A 98 -12.01 -56.11 5.95
CA ASN A 98 -11.84 -55.44 4.65
C ASN A 98 -10.89 -54.24 4.77
N PRO A 99 -9.57 -54.48 4.84
CA PRO A 99 -8.57 -53.44 5.08
C PRO A 99 -8.37 -52.49 3.88
N ALA A 100 -8.75 -52.89 2.65
CA ALA A 100 -8.45 -52.16 1.41
C ALA A 100 -9.70 -51.54 0.74
N GLY A 101 -10.60 -50.94 1.51
CA GLY A 101 -11.67 -50.13 0.93
C GLY A 101 -11.13 -48.85 0.27
N VAL A 102 -11.94 -48.18 -0.56
CA VAL A 102 -11.59 -46.91 -1.22
C VAL A 102 -11.05 -45.86 -0.23
N ARG A 103 -11.55 -45.87 1.01
CA ARG A 103 -11.11 -45.00 2.10
C ARG A 103 -9.70 -45.30 2.62
N GLY A 104 -9.20 -46.53 2.44
CA GLY A 104 -7.83 -46.93 2.80
C GLY A 104 -6.79 -46.46 1.78
N ILE A 105 -7.20 -46.24 0.52
CA ILE A 105 -6.34 -45.68 -0.54
C ILE A 105 -6.40 -44.16 -0.52
N PHE A 106 -7.59 -43.59 -0.28
CA PHE A 106 -7.81 -42.16 -0.29
C PHE A 106 -8.61 -41.73 0.94
N GLY A 107 -7.91 -41.17 1.92
CA GLY A 107 -8.52 -40.65 3.14
C GLY A 107 -9.25 -39.32 2.90
N PRO A 108 -10.26 -38.98 3.73
CA PRO A 108 -10.95 -37.68 3.64
C PRO A 108 -10.02 -36.47 3.80
N ALA A 109 -8.89 -36.63 4.52
CA ALA A 109 -7.89 -35.58 4.70
C ALA A 109 -7.21 -35.18 3.38
N ASN A 110 -7.13 -36.08 2.39
CA ASN A 110 -6.52 -35.79 1.09
C ASN A 110 -7.26 -34.69 0.34
N TRP A 111 -8.58 -34.56 0.52
CA TRP A 111 -9.35 -33.45 -0.04
C TRP A 111 -8.92 -32.10 0.53
N ILE A 112 -8.59 -32.04 1.82
CA ILE A 112 -8.08 -30.83 2.47
C ILE A 112 -6.67 -30.52 1.96
N ILE A 113 -5.83 -31.54 1.77
CA ILE A 113 -4.48 -31.38 1.21
C ILE A 113 -4.54 -30.82 -0.22
N ILE A 114 -5.45 -31.31 -1.06
CA ILE A 114 -5.63 -30.78 -2.43
C ILE A 114 -6.05 -29.31 -2.37
N LEU A 115 -7.00 -28.96 -1.50
CA LEU A 115 -7.43 -27.58 -1.29
C LEU A 115 -6.26 -26.68 -0.87
N THR A 116 -5.52 -27.04 0.19
CA THR A 116 -4.41 -26.22 0.69
C THR A 116 -3.28 -26.12 -0.31
N THR A 117 -2.97 -27.19 -1.03
CA THR A 117 -1.95 -27.18 -2.10
C THR A 117 -2.37 -26.25 -3.23
N THR A 118 -3.62 -26.31 -3.67
CA THR A 118 -4.12 -25.46 -4.75
C THR A 118 -4.14 -23.99 -4.33
N SER A 119 -4.59 -23.71 -3.10
CA SER A 119 -4.52 -22.35 -2.53
C SER A 119 -3.08 -21.85 -2.46
N HIS A 120 -2.13 -22.68 -2.02
CA HIS A 120 -0.72 -22.29 -1.99
C HIS A 120 -0.14 -22.02 -3.39
N VAL A 121 -0.48 -22.86 -4.37
CA VAL A 121 -0.06 -22.67 -5.77
C VAL A 121 -0.60 -21.35 -6.32
N MET A 122 -1.87 -21.06 -6.08
CA MET A 122 -2.53 -19.85 -6.59
C MET A 122 -2.05 -18.57 -5.91
N SER A 123 -1.81 -18.62 -4.59
CA SER A 123 -1.53 -17.42 -3.79
C SER A 123 -0.04 -17.10 -3.67
N VAL A 124 0.83 -18.12 -3.78
CA VAL A 124 2.27 -17.95 -3.62
C VAL A 124 3.02 -18.25 -4.91
N ILE A 125 2.79 -19.41 -5.50
CA ILE A 125 3.60 -19.87 -6.63
C ILE A 125 3.33 -19.03 -7.89
N LEU A 126 2.07 -18.85 -8.27
CA LEU A 126 1.73 -18.10 -9.49
C LEU A 126 2.17 -16.63 -9.44
N PRO A 127 1.95 -15.88 -8.35
CA PRO A 127 2.46 -14.51 -8.23
C PRO A 127 3.98 -14.47 -8.32
N LEU A 128 4.68 -15.41 -7.67
CA LEU A 128 6.15 -15.49 -7.74
C LEU A 128 6.66 -15.75 -9.16
N PHE A 129 6.00 -16.64 -9.92
CA PHE A 129 6.37 -16.86 -11.32
C PHE A 129 6.10 -15.64 -12.19
N LYS A 130 5.01 -14.91 -11.95
CA LYS A 130 4.72 -13.67 -12.67
C LYS A 130 5.78 -12.61 -12.41
N THR A 131 6.22 -12.44 -11.16
CA THR A 131 7.27 -11.45 -10.84
C THR A 131 8.63 -11.84 -11.44
N LEU A 132 8.99 -13.12 -11.41
CA LEU A 132 10.25 -13.61 -12.03
C LEU A 132 10.22 -13.55 -13.57
N SER A 133 9.05 -13.77 -14.19
CA SER A 133 8.89 -13.68 -15.65
C SER A 133 9.05 -12.25 -16.16
N ILE A 134 8.59 -11.25 -15.40
CA ILE A 134 8.73 -9.84 -15.76
C ILE A 134 10.21 -9.46 -15.84
N ASP A 135 11.02 -9.87 -14.87
CA ASP A 135 12.47 -9.61 -14.86
C ASP A 135 13.18 -10.32 -16.03
N THR A 136 12.77 -11.56 -16.33
CA THR A 136 13.32 -12.30 -17.47
C THR A 136 12.96 -11.66 -18.82
N GLN A 137 11.74 -11.13 -18.95
CA GLN A 137 11.30 -10.46 -20.17
C GLN A 137 11.96 -9.10 -20.35
N ALA A 138 12.11 -8.31 -19.28
CA ALA A 138 12.88 -7.07 -19.30
C ALA A 138 14.32 -7.33 -19.77
N ARG A 139 14.96 -8.38 -19.23
CA ARG A 139 16.32 -8.77 -19.62
C ARG A 139 16.46 -9.24 -21.07
N ARG A 140 15.46 -9.97 -21.60
CA ARG A 140 15.48 -10.43 -23.01
C ARG A 140 15.25 -9.31 -24.01
N THR A 141 14.37 -8.36 -23.67
CA THR A 141 14.05 -7.22 -24.55
C THR A 141 15.24 -6.27 -24.66
N SER A 142 15.95 -6.04 -23.55
CA SER A 142 17.23 -5.31 -23.54
C SER A 142 18.29 -5.92 -24.46
N ASN A 143 18.39 -7.26 -24.53
CA ASN A 143 19.41 -7.93 -25.33
C ASN A 143 19.10 -7.94 -26.85
N ASN A 144 17.82 -8.00 -27.24
CA ASN A 144 17.43 -8.00 -28.65
C ASN A 144 17.50 -6.60 -29.29
N ASN A 145 17.26 -5.54 -28.51
CA ASN A 145 17.33 -4.17 -29.01
C ASN A 145 18.77 -3.69 -29.29
N ALA A 146 19.80 -4.39 -28.77
CA ALA A 146 21.19 -4.14 -29.14
C ALA A 146 21.54 -4.55 -30.59
N HIS A 147 20.72 -5.40 -31.23
CA HIS A 147 21.00 -5.90 -32.58
C HIS A 147 20.12 -5.34 -33.71
N HIS A 148 19.02 -4.64 -33.40
CA HIS A 148 18.10 -4.16 -34.44
C HIS A 148 18.07 -2.64 -34.70
N ARG A 149 19.08 -1.88 -34.24
CA ARG A 149 19.19 -0.43 -34.51
C ARG A 149 19.64 -0.09 -35.94
N SER A 150 19.22 -0.88 -36.93
CA SER A 150 19.32 -0.56 -38.34
C SER A 150 17.99 -0.88 -39.02
N SER A 151 17.41 0.15 -39.62
CA SER A 151 16.44 0.11 -40.72
C SER A 151 14.94 0.20 -40.36
N ILE A 152 14.39 1.32 -40.82
CA ILE A 152 13.05 1.54 -41.39
C ILE A 152 12.03 2.21 -40.46
N ALA A 153 11.89 3.51 -40.70
CA ALA A 153 10.70 4.29 -40.43
C ALA A 153 9.60 3.94 -41.45
N THR A 154 8.38 3.75 -40.99
CA THR A 154 7.16 4.08 -41.76
C THR A 154 5.97 4.18 -40.80
N ASP A 155 5.15 5.18 -41.10
CA ASP A 155 3.97 5.66 -40.38
C ASP A 155 2.90 4.59 -40.17
N ASP A 156 2.17 4.66 -39.06
CA ASP A 156 0.72 4.40 -39.03
C ASP A 156 0.02 4.95 -37.76
N VAL A 157 -0.41 6.20 -37.90
CA VAL A 157 -1.76 6.76 -37.70
C VAL A 157 -2.83 5.87 -37.00
N TYR A 158 -3.24 6.34 -35.80
CA TYR A 158 -4.52 6.16 -35.07
C TYR A 158 -4.80 4.84 -34.32
N SER A 159 -4.47 4.84 -33.03
CA SER A 159 -5.24 4.12 -32.00
C SER A 159 -5.34 4.98 -30.73
N SER A 160 -6.56 5.33 -30.35
CA SER A 160 -6.90 6.18 -29.19
C SER A 160 -6.78 5.42 -27.87
N THR A 161 -5.59 4.92 -27.56
CA THR A 161 -5.21 4.51 -26.21
C THR A 161 -4.33 5.63 -25.71
N SER A 162 -4.72 6.36 -24.65
CA SER A 162 -3.98 7.47 -24.02
C SER A 162 -2.50 7.41 -24.35
N THR A 163 -2.12 8.03 -25.47
CA THR A 163 -0.78 7.94 -26.03
C THR A 163 0.06 8.77 -25.10
N ILE A 164 0.72 8.08 -24.16
CA ILE A 164 1.84 8.64 -23.41
C ILE A 164 2.70 9.31 -24.48
N PRO A 165 2.91 10.64 -24.41
CA PRO A 165 3.77 11.31 -25.38
C PRO A 165 5.06 10.50 -25.45
N VAL A 166 5.42 10.05 -26.65
CA VAL A 166 6.55 9.15 -26.94
C VAL A 166 7.86 9.94 -26.77
N GLN A 167 8.00 10.62 -25.65
CA GLN A 167 9.27 11.11 -25.18
C GLN A 167 9.90 9.92 -24.50
N LYS A 168 10.90 9.34 -25.17
CA LYS A 168 11.70 8.26 -24.61
C LYS A 168 12.28 8.76 -23.28
N LEU A 169 11.74 8.28 -22.17
CA LEU A 169 12.29 8.61 -20.87
C LEU A 169 13.63 7.89 -20.72
N GLU A 170 14.67 8.63 -20.38
CA GLU A 170 15.96 8.05 -20.04
C GLU A 170 16.02 7.81 -18.53
N LEU A 171 16.69 6.75 -18.10
CA LEU A 171 16.84 6.45 -16.68
C LEU A 171 17.93 7.35 -16.06
N THR A 172 17.63 8.65 -15.99
CA THR A 172 18.52 9.69 -15.47
C THR A 172 17.78 10.57 -14.45
N THR A 173 18.53 11.14 -13.51
CA THR A 173 17.97 12.01 -12.47
C THR A 173 17.33 13.26 -13.05
N GLU A 174 17.88 13.77 -14.15
CA GLU A 174 17.38 14.91 -14.90
C GLU A 174 16.02 14.59 -15.55
N SER A 175 15.88 13.39 -16.13
CA SER A 175 14.61 12.94 -16.68
C SER A 175 13.53 12.82 -15.61
N LEU A 176 13.87 12.32 -14.41
CA LEU A 176 12.94 12.30 -13.29
C LEU A 176 12.56 13.72 -12.82
N HIS A 177 13.53 14.63 -12.72
CA HIS A 177 13.24 16.02 -12.37
C HIS A 177 12.27 16.66 -13.36
N HIS A 178 12.47 16.46 -14.67
CA HIS A 178 11.55 16.92 -15.69
C HIS A 178 10.18 16.25 -15.59
N ALA A 179 10.14 14.94 -15.31
CA ALA A 179 8.88 14.19 -15.16
C ALA A 179 8.08 14.63 -13.92
N LEU A 180 8.75 15.03 -12.83
CA LEU A 180 8.11 15.56 -11.63
C LEU A 180 7.66 17.02 -11.82
N ALA A 181 8.33 17.79 -12.68
CA ALA A 181 7.96 19.16 -13.00
C ALA A 181 6.82 19.27 -14.02
N ASP A 182 6.63 18.26 -14.88
CA ASP A 182 5.53 18.21 -15.84
C ASP A 182 4.25 17.61 -15.21
N PRO A 183 3.13 18.36 -15.13
CA PRO A 183 1.88 17.86 -14.54
C PRO A 183 1.33 16.60 -15.21
N HIS A 184 1.58 16.40 -16.50
CA HIS A 184 1.13 15.20 -17.20
C HIS A 184 1.92 13.97 -16.76
N MET A 185 3.26 14.04 -16.80
CA MET A 185 4.13 12.95 -16.34
C MET A 185 3.99 12.67 -14.85
N LEU A 186 3.73 13.69 -14.03
CA LEU A 186 3.44 13.51 -12.60
C LEU A 186 2.21 12.63 -12.36
N ARG A 187 1.12 12.81 -13.13
CA ARG A 187 -0.08 11.94 -13.05
C ARG A 187 0.22 10.50 -13.45
N VAL A 188 1.09 10.31 -14.45
CA VAL A 188 1.56 8.97 -14.84
C VAL A 188 2.32 8.36 -13.66
N LEU A 189 3.30 9.06 -13.10
CA LEU A 189 4.05 8.63 -11.92
C LEU A 189 3.12 8.29 -10.75
N GLN A 190 2.14 9.14 -10.46
CA GLN A 190 1.15 8.91 -9.40
C GLN A 190 0.33 7.63 -9.63
N THR A 191 -0.11 7.39 -10.87
CA THR A 191 -0.86 6.16 -11.22
C THR A 191 -0.01 4.91 -11.00
N TRP A 192 1.28 4.97 -11.32
CA TRP A 192 2.21 3.87 -11.05
C TRP A 192 2.51 3.75 -9.55
N ALA A 193 2.65 4.85 -8.83
CA ALA A 193 2.91 4.87 -7.40
C ALA A 193 1.75 4.26 -6.60
N VAL A 194 0.49 4.49 -7.01
CA VAL A 194 -0.69 3.84 -6.44
C VAL A 194 -0.63 2.32 -6.61
N LYS A 195 -0.20 1.83 -7.78
CA LYS A 195 -0.03 0.39 -8.03
C LYS A 195 1.08 -0.23 -7.16
N ASP A 196 2.09 0.57 -6.84
CA ASP A 196 3.26 0.18 -6.06
C ASP A 196 3.14 0.48 -4.56
N PHE A 197 2.01 1.02 -4.08
CA PHE A 197 1.83 1.50 -2.71
C PHE A 197 2.93 2.46 -2.22
N SER A 198 3.39 3.33 -3.13
CA SER A 198 4.42 4.34 -2.85
C SER A 198 3.97 5.75 -3.20
N VAL A 199 2.64 5.97 -3.20
CA VAL A 199 1.99 7.23 -3.61
C VAL A 199 2.37 8.39 -2.70
N GLU A 200 2.67 8.11 -1.43
CA GLU A 200 3.13 9.09 -0.45
C GLU A 200 4.40 9.81 -0.89
N ASN A 201 5.32 9.14 -1.59
CA ASN A 201 6.55 9.76 -2.08
C ASN A 201 6.28 10.78 -3.18
N ILE A 202 5.35 10.46 -4.12
CA ILE A 202 4.97 11.38 -5.20
C ILE A 202 4.18 12.57 -4.65
N LEU A 203 3.22 12.32 -3.76
CA LEU A 203 2.42 13.38 -3.14
C LEU A 203 3.26 14.31 -2.28
N PHE A 204 4.23 13.77 -1.54
CA PHE A 204 5.20 14.56 -0.78
C PHE A 204 5.98 15.51 -1.72
N TYR A 205 6.52 14.98 -2.82
CA TYR A 205 7.35 15.77 -3.73
C TYR A 205 6.54 16.86 -4.43
N ASP A 206 5.33 16.52 -4.91
CA ASP A 206 4.39 17.47 -5.51
C ASP A 206 4.06 18.62 -4.53
N ARG A 207 3.68 18.28 -3.29
CA ARG A 207 3.36 19.28 -2.27
C ARG A 207 4.58 20.12 -1.88
N TYR A 208 5.77 19.53 -1.86
CA TYR A 208 7.01 20.25 -1.65
C TYR A 208 7.28 21.30 -2.75
N LEU A 209 7.09 20.93 -4.03
CA LEU A 209 7.25 21.86 -5.14
C LEU A 209 6.27 23.04 -5.03
N HIS A 210 5.02 22.77 -4.65
CA HIS A 210 4.03 23.82 -4.40
C HIS A 210 4.46 24.79 -3.28
N LEU A 211 4.93 24.26 -2.15
CA LEU A 211 5.48 25.08 -1.05
C LEU A 211 6.65 25.95 -1.53
N SER A 212 7.55 25.38 -2.35
CA SER A 212 8.70 26.12 -2.88
C SER A 212 8.33 27.23 -3.86
N GLN A 213 7.23 27.06 -4.62
CA GLN A 213 6.73 28.06 -5.56
C GLN A 213 6.05 29.24 -4.85
N GLY A 214 5.49 29.00 -3.66
CA GLY A 214 4.89 30.04 -2.82
C GLY A 214 5.92 31.00 -2.20
N VAL A 215 7.18 30.57 -2.08
CA VAL A 215 8.27 31.41 -1.59
C VAL A 215 8.75 32.32 -2.73
N GLN A 216 8.75 33.64 -2.49
CA GLN A 216 9.18 34.61 -3.51
C GLN A 216 10.56 34.24 -4.07
N PRO A 217 10.77 34.31 -5.39
CA PRO A 217 12.02 33.94 -6.05
C PRO A 217 13.12 34.98 -5.77
N ASN A 218 13.62 35.00 -4.54
CA ASN A 218 14.89 35.62 -4.20
C ASN A 218 16.01 34.60 -4.45
N ASN A 219 17.22 35.09 -4.75
CA ASN A 219 18.35 34.25 -5.16
C ASN A 219 18.72 33.11 -4.17
N ASN A 220 18.21 33.13 -2.94
CA ASN A 220 18.37 32.07 -1.92
C ASN A 220 17.00 31.62 -1.36
N ILE A 221 16.18 30.95 -2.18
CA ILE A 221 14.85 30.44 -1.78
C ILE A 221 14.91 29.60 -0.50
N LEU A 222 15.94 28.77 -0.34
CA LEU A 222 16.08 27.84 0.79
C LEU A 222 16.34 28.52 2.13
N ASP A 223 17.06 29.65 2.12
CA ASP A 223 17.43 30.37 3.34
C ASP A 223 16.43 31.49 3.68
N THR A 224 15.44 31.71 2.82
CA THR A 224 14.45 32.77 3.03
C THR A 224 13.50 32.37 4.16
N PRO A 225 13.37 33.19 5.22
CA PRO A 225 12.37 33.00 6.26
C PRO A 225 10.98 32.85 5.68
N LEU A 226 10.25 31.81 6.09
CA LEU A 226 8.84 31.64 5.72
C LEU A 226 7.99 32.74 6.38
N GLU A 227 7.07 33.31 5.62
CA GLU A 227 6.13 34.32 6.12
C GLU A 227 5.08 33.69 7.05
N ALA A 228 4.52 34.49 7.97
CA ALA A 228 3.63 33.98 9.01
C ALA A 228 2.34 33.34 8.46
N ASP A 229 1.93 33.72 7.26
CA ASP A 229 0.80 33.17 6.51
C ASP A 229 1.10 31.80 5.88
N GLN A 230 2.37 31.47 5.65
CA GLN A 230 2.83 30.18 5.09
C GLN A 230 3.02 29.10 6.16
N ILE A 231 3.23 29.49 7.42
CA ILE A 231 3.45 28.56 8.55
C ILE A 231 2.36 27.48 8.67
N PRO A 232 1.05 27.80 8.57
CA PRO A 232 -0.01 26.78 8.65
C PRO A 232 0.10 25.70 7.57
N GLU A 233 0.52 26.09 6.36
CA GLU A 233 0.69 25.17 5.24
C GLU A 233 1.87 24.21 5.47
N VAL A 234 2.97 24.73 6.00
CA VAL A 234 4.17 23.94 6.36
C VAL A 234 3.89 22.99 7.53
N VAL A 235 3.13 23.43 8.53
CA VAL A 235 2.66 22.55 9.62
C VAL A 235 1.78 21.43 9.09
N THR A 236 0.89 21.73 8.15
CA THR A 236 0.04 20.72 7.50
C THR A 236 0.87 19.73 6.70
N PHE A 237 1.87 20.20 5.95
CA PHE A 237 2.81 19.36 5.21
C PHE A 237 3.58 18.42 6.14
N TYR A 238 4.14 18.95 7.24
CA TYR A 238 4.84 18.16 8.25
C TYR A 238 3.94 17.07 8.86
N ASN A 239 2.72 17.42 9.29
CA ASN A 239 1.79 16.47 9.90
C ASN A 239 1.29 15.39 8.94
N THR A 240 1.27 15.68 7.63
CA THR A 240 0.77 14.75 6.61
C THR A 240 1.82 13.72 6.20
N PHE A 241 3.09 14.13 6.09
CA PHE A 241 4.13 13.30 5.48
C PHE A 241 5.33 12.97 6.39
N ILE A 242 5.65 13.80 7.38
CA ILE A 242 6.90 13.66 8.15
C ILE A 242 6.64 13.11 9.56
N ALA A 243 5.63 13.67 10.24
CA ALA A 243 5.34 13.36 11.63
C ALA A 243 5.20 11.87 11.90
N GLU A 244 5.54 11.44 13.11
CA GLU A 244 5.39 10.05 13.52
C GLU A 244 3.91 9.64 13.45
N ASN A 245 3.62 8.49 12.81
CA ASN A 245 2.27 8.01 12.53
C ASN A 245 1.44 8.93 11.62
N SER A 246 2.08 9.76 10.81
CA SER A 246 1.38 10.55 9.80
C SER A 246 0.70 9.63 8.76
N PRO A 247 -0.46 10.03 8.21
CA PRO A 247 -1.26 9.19 7.33
C PRO A 247 -0.54 8.81 6.03
N LEU A 248 0.34 9.68 5.54
CA LEU A 248 1.16 9.48 4.34
C LEU A 248 2.65 9.57 4.69
N GLN A 249 3.05 8.95 5.80
CA GLN A 249 4.42 9.02 6.29
C GLN A 249 5.44 8.54 5.26
N VAL A 250 6.34 9.43 4.81
CA VAL A 250 7.40 9.06 3.88
C VAL A 250 8.54 8.32 4.58
N ASN A 251 9.16 7.40 3.84
CA ASN A 251 10.30 6.62 4.31
C ASN A 251 11.60 7.44 4.19
N ILE A 252 11.93 8.16 5.25
CA ILE A 252 13.16 8.95 5.39
C ILE A 252 13.98 8.49 6.60
N SER A 253 15.27 8.81 6.58
CA SER A 253 16.22 8.48 7.64
C SER A 253 15.84 9.15 8.96
N HIS A 254 16.20 8.48 10.07
CA HIS A 254 16.00 9.04 11.41
C HIS A 254 16.70 10.39 11.58
N LYS A 255 17.86 10.58 10.93
CA LYS A 255 18.62 11.84 10.97
C LYS A 255 17.80 12.98 10.34
N ALA A 256 17.27 12.78 9.13
CA ALA A 256 16.46 13.79 8.44
C ALA A 256 15.19 14.11 9.24
N ARG A 257 14.46 13.09 9.71
CA ARG A 257 13.25 13.27 10.52
C ARG A 257 13.53 14.02 11.82
N SER A 258 14.52 13.61 12.59
CA SER A 258 14.87 14.25 13.87
C SER A 258 15.29 15.72 13.72
N ALA A 259 15.93 16.08 12.60
CA ALA A 259 16.27 17.46 12.31
C ALA A 259 15.02 18.32 12.02
N ILE A 260 14.07 17.77 11.26
CA ILE A 260 12.79 18.44 10.99
C ILE A 260 11.96 18.55 12.26
N ASP A 261 11.86 17.48 13.06
CA ASP A 261 11.10 17.46 14.31
C ASP A 261 11.59 18.55 15.27
N ALA A 262 12.91 18.71 15.42
CA ALA A 262 13.49 19.73 16.30
C ALA A 262 13.12 21.17 15.89
N VAL A 263 12.96 21.42 14.59
CA VAL A 263 12.58 22.74 14.07
C VAL A 263 11.07 22.95 14.09
N MET A 264 10.29 21.89 13.87
CA MET A 264 8.82 21.93 13.83
C MET A 264 8.16 21.91 15.22
N GLU A 265 8.85 21.39 16.25
CA GLU A 265 8.32 21.25 17.61
C GLU A 265 7.62 22.52 18.16
N PRO A 266 8.19 23.74 18.05
CA PRO A 266 7.55 24.96 18.56
C PRO A 266 6.24 25.31 17.86
N PHE A 267 6.06 24.87 16.61
CA PHE A 267 4.90 25.20 15.78
C PHE A 267 3.78 24.15 15.90
N VAL A 268 4.14 22.89 16.16
CA VAL A 268 3.19 21.77 16.28
C VAL A 268 2.61 21.68 17.69
N TYR A 269 3.39 21.96 18.73
CA TYR A 269 2.98 21.86 20.13
C TYR A 269 3.05 23.21 20.87
N PRO A 270 2.24 24.21 20.48
CA PRO A 270 2.29 25.54 21.10
C PRO A 270 1.96 25.51 22.60
N THR A 271 1.30 24.46 23.09
CA THR A 271 0.82 24.32 24.48
C THR A 271 1.88 23.99 25.54
N HIS A 272 3.14 23.69 25.17
CA HIS A 272 4.18 23.42 26.18
C HIS A 272 4.98 24.67 26.62
N ILE A 273 4.80 25.80 25.94
CA ILE A 273 5.41 27.06 26.36
C ILE A 273 4.50 27.74 27.39
N LYS A 274 4.85 27.62 28.68
CA LYS A 274 4.15 28.26 29.82
C LYS A 274 4.25 29.81 29.85
N HIS A 275 4.37 30.50 28.71
CA HIS A 275 4.45 31.96 28.66
C HIS A 275 3.18 32.57 28.06
N THR A 276 2.48 33.33 28.90
CA THR A 276 1.59 34.47 28.60
C THR A 276 0.96 34.49 27.19
N SER A 277 -0.31 34.09 27.13
CA SER A 277 -1.12 34.00 25.91
C SER A 277 -1.06 35.27 25.04
N PHE A 278 -0.44 35.16 23.86
CA PHE A 278 -0.77 36.01 22.73
C PHE A 278 -1.83 35.28 21.90
N LYS A 279 -3.03 35.82 21.90
CA LYS A 279 -4.18 35.27 21.18
C LYS A 279 -4.14 35.84 19.76
N TYR A 280 -3.73 35.02 18.79
CA TYR A 280 -3.88 35.35 17.38
C TYR A 280 -5.29 34.91 16.94
N ASP A 281 -6.14 35.87 16.62
CA ASP A 281 -7.42 35.62 15.95
C ASP A 281 -7.14 35.54 14.43
N LEU A 282 -6.68 34.38 13.94
CA LEU A 282 -6.54 34.12 12.50
C LEU A 282 -7.89 33.63 11.94
N PRO A 283 -8.43 34.26 10.87
CA PRO A 283 -9.58 33.71 10.17
C PRO A 283 -9.17 32.43 9.42
N LEU A 284 -9.74 31.30 9.81
CA LEU A 284 -9.60 30.03 9.09
C LEU A 284 -10.37 30.15 7.78
N SER A 285 -9.66 30.35 6.66
CA SER A 285 -10.25 30.40 5.33
C SER A 285 -10.63 28.98 4.89
N THR A 286 -11.92 28.65 4.94
CA THR A 286 -12.48 27.38 4.42
C THR A 286 -12.80 27.45 2.93
N SER A 287 -11.95 28.10 2.14
CA SER A 287 -12.13 28.22 0.67
C SER A 287 -11.54 27.00 -0.03
N SER A 288 -12.30 25.89 -0.01
CA SER A 288 -12.01 24.67 -0.76
C SER A 288 -12.44 24.82 -2.23
N ASP A 289 -11.74 25.66 -2.97
CA ASP A 289 -11.80 25.76 -4.43
C ASP A 289 -10.40 25.51 -5.03
N ASP A 290 -9.76 24.40 -4.63
CA ASP A 290 -8.51 23.96 -5.24
C ASP A 290 -8.80 22.98 -6.40
N PRO A 291 -8.67 23.40 -7.67
CA PRO A 291 -9.01 22.59 -8.85
C PRO A 291 -8.09 21.37 -9.07
N TYR A 292 -7.07 21.17 -8.22
CA TYR A 292 -6.11 20.07 -8.33
C TYR A 292 -6.37 18.91 -7.33
N MET A 293 -7.33 19.05 -6.43
CA MET A 293 -7.67 18.04 -5.40
C MET A 293 -8.86 17.14 -5.78
N HIS A 294 -8.96 16.69 -7.04
CA HIS A 294 -9.93 15.64 -7.45
C HIS A 294 -9.37 14.21 -7.28
N PHE A 295 -8.53 13.98 -6.26
CA PHE A 295 -8.27 12.63 -5.76
C PHE A 295 -9.26 12.35 -4.63
N PRO A 296 -9.94 11.19 -4.59
CA PRO A 296 -10.86 10.89 -3.51
C PRO A 296 -10.09 10.60 -2.20
N LEU A 297 -9.69 11.67 -1.51
CA LEU A 297 -9.21 11.64 -0.12
C LEU A 297 -10.31 11.20 0.88
N GLU A 298 -11.55 11.04 0.40
CA GLU A 298 -12.67 10.48 1.17
C GLU A 298 -12.36 9.08 1.75
N LEU A 299 -11.41 8.33 1.19
CA LEU A 299 -11.02 7.03 1.77
C LEU A 299 -10.08 7.12 2.99
N ILE A 300 -9.43 8.26 3.24
CA ILE A 300 -8.43 8.41 4.32
C ILE A 300 -8.97 9.31 5.45
N SER A 301 -9.93 10.21 5.15
CA SER A 301 -10.46 11.17 6.12
C SER A 301 -11.42 10.60 7.18
N SER A 302 -11.75 9.30 7.17
CA SER A 302 -12.81 8.73 8.02
C SER A 302 -12.40 8.37 9.46
N THR A 303 -11.24 8.79 9.96
CA THR A 303 -10.74 8.39 11.29
C THR A 303 -10.44 9.53 12.27
N LEU A 304 -10.76 10.79 11.96
CA LEU A 304 -10.57 11.89 12.91
C LEU A 304 -11.88 12.22 13.66
N PRO A 305 -11.90 12.25 15.01
CA PRO A 305 -13.11 12.51 15.77
C PRO A 305 -13.57 13.97 15.66
N ASP A 306 -14.85 14.16 15.30
CA ASP A 306 -15.56 15.42 15.19
C ASP A 306 -15.44 16.28 16.47
N SER A 307 -14.80 17.44 16.35
CA SER A 307 -14.90 18.50 17.34
C SER A 307 -15.85 19.60 16.87
N LYS A 308 -16.89 19.80 17.68
CA LYS A 308 -18.04 20.69 17.45
C LYS A 308 -17.63 22.17 17.43
N PRO A 309 -18.07 23.00 16.47
CA PRO A 309 -17.79 24.43 16.50
C PRO A 309 -18.79 25.16 17.42
N SER A 310 -18.27 25.94 18.37
CA SER A 310 -19.03 26.85 19.24
C SER A 310 -18.92 28.27 18.71
N SER A 311 -20.03 28.80 18.19
CA SER A 311 -20.14 30.16 17.69
C SER A 311 -20.25 31.18 18.84
N ARG A 312 -19.27 32.07 18.97
CA ARG A 312 -19.43 33.33 19.72
C ARG A 312 -18.83 34.50 18.92
N LEU A 313 -19.71 35.43 18.56
CA LEU A 313 -19.43 36.78 18.06
C LEU A 313 -18.74 37.61 19.14
N PHE A 314 -17.61 38.25 18.84
CA PHE A 314 -17.13 39.42 19.59
C PHE A 314 -16.42 40.44 18.69
N ALA A 315 -16.58 41.68 19.13
CA ALA A 315 -16.34 42.93 18.43
C ALA A 315 -14.86 43.34 18.32
N ASP A 316 -14.61 44.16 17.30
CA ASP A 316 -13.36 44.89 17.03
C ASP A 316 -12.82 45.62 18.26
N SER A 317 -11.55 45.38 18.59
CA SER A 317 -10.77 46.22 19.48
C SER A 317 -9.35 46.37 18.96
N ARG A 318 -9.05 47.56 18.45
CA ARG A 318 -7.69 47.99 18.08
C ARG A 318 -6.88 48.21 19.35
N LEU A 319 -5.84 47.40 19.58
CA LEU A 319 -4.85 47.63 20.63
C LEU A 319 -3.45 47.76 20.01
N SER A 320 -2.80 48.89 20.30
CA SER A 320 -1.39 49.12 19.98
C SER A 320 -0.51 48.36 20.97
N VAL A 321 0.30 47.42 20.48
CA VAL A 321 1.25 46.66 21.30
C VAL A 321 2.59 47.38 21.33
N ALA A 322 3.04 47.70 22.54
CA ALA A 322 4.37 48.24 22.80
C ALA A 322 5.42 47.12 22.68
N SER A 323 6.48 47.42 21.92
CA SER A 323 7.62 46.56 21.61
C SER A 323 8.48 46.27 22.84
N THR A 324 8.18 45.20 23.57
CA THR A 324 9.12 44.55 24.50
C THR A 324 9.94 43.50 23.73
N ARG A 325 11.28 43.58 23.83
CA ARG A 325 12.29 42.72 23.19
C ARG A 325 11.80 41.28 22.97
N LEU A 326 11.41 40.99 21.71
CA LEU A 326 11.19 39.65 21.21
C LEU A 326 12.51 38.89 21.34
N VAL A 327 12.52 37.82 22.12
CA VAL A 327 13.52 36.76 21.99
C VAL A 327 13.35 36.21 20.57
N ASP A 328 14.44 36.16 19.79
CA ASP A 328 14.43 35.76 18.39
C ASP A 328 13.61 34.48 18.20
N ALA A 329 12.39 34.63 17.66
CA ALA A 329 11.53 33.49 17.37
C ALA A 329 12.26 32.60 16.36
N PRO A 330 12.23 31.27 16.53
CA PRO A 330 12.91 30.36 15.61
C PRO A 330 12.37 30.60 14.19
N THR A 331 13.25 31.05 13.31
CA THR A 331 12.90 31.32 11.92
C THR A 331 12.88 30.00 11.17
N ILE A 332 11.73 29.65 10.60
CA ILE A 332 11.58 28.41 9.83
C ILE A 332 11.86 28.68 8.35
N THR A 333 12.67 27.83 7.73
CA THR A 333 13.06 27.92 6.32
C THR A 333 12.81 26.58 5.63
N LEU A 334 12.61 26.58 4.31
CA LEU A 334 12.41 25.33 3.55
C LEU A 334 13.64 24.43 3.55
N GLN A 335 14.83 24.97 3.82
CA GLN A 335 16.08 24.22 3.93
C GLN A 335 15.99 23.02 4.88
N VAL A 336 15.18 23.10 5.94
CA VAL A 336 15.03 22.00 6.90
C VAL A 336 14.49 20.71 6.24
N PHE A 337 13.73 20.84 5.16
CA PHE A 337 13.13 19.71 4.44
C PHE A 337 14.00 19.16 3.29
N GLU A 338 15.14 19.80 2.97
CA GLU A 338 15.94 19.43 1.80
C GLU A 338 16.54 18.02 1.88
N GLU A 339 16.99 17.60 3.07
CA GLU A 339 17.52 16.23 3.26
C GLU A 339 16.40 15.20 3.02
N ALA A 340 15.21 15.42 3.57
CA ALA A 340 14.05 14.56 3.35
C ALA A 340 13.62 14.54 1.88
N ARG A 341 13.61 15.70 1.22
CA ARG A 341 13.32 15.82 -0.22
C ARG A 341 14.30 15.02 -1.06
N ALA A 342 15.59 15.11 -0.77
CA ALA A 342 16.61 14.35 -1.49
C ALA A 342 16.40 12.83 -1.31
N GLU A 343 16.13 12.37 -0.09
CA GLU A 343 15.87 10.96 0.18
C GLU A 343 14.61 10.45 -0.53
N VAL A 344 13.49 11.19 -0.46
CA VAL A 344 12.25 10.83 -1.16
C VAL A 344 12.44 10.81 -2.68
N PHE A 345 13.19 11.77 -3.22
CA PHE A 345 13.56 11.78 -4.64
C PHE A 345 14.30 10.51 -5.04
N TRP A 346 15.28 10.08 -4.24
CA TRP A 346 16.02 8.84 -4.48
C TRP A 346 15.16 7.59 -4.33
N ASN A 347 14.18 7.58 -3.42
CA ASN A 347 13.20 6.50 -3.31
C ASN A 347 12.36 6.38 -4.59
N ILE A 348 11.90 7.51 -5.14
CA ILE A 348 11.17 7.55 -6.42
C ILE A 348 12.08 7.07 -7.55
N PHE A 349 13.32 7.58 -7.63
CA PHE A 349 14.27 7.27 -8.70
C PHE A 349 14.71 5.82 -8.72
N SER A 350 14.95 5.21 -7.55
CA SER A 350 15.44 3.83 -7.45
C SER A 350 14.31 2.80 -7.47
N GLY A 351 13.12 3.15 -6.97
CA GLY A 351 11.99 2.23 -6.85
C GLY A 351 10.97 2.31 -7.98
N LEU A 352 10.43 3.51 -8.21
CA LEU A 352 9.26 3.72 -9.07
C LEU A 352 9.65 4.05 -10.52
N PHE A 353 10.55 5.02 -10.68
CA PHE A 353 10.92 5.58 -11.98
C PHE A 353 11.41 4.54 -13.02
N PRO A 354 12.25 3.55 -12.66
CA PRO A 354 12.71 2.54 -13.62
C PRO A 354 11.56 1.73 -14.22
N LYS A 355 10.49 1.50 -13.45
CA LYS A 355 9.30 0.77 -13.92
C LYS A 355 8.51 1.59 -14.93
N VAL A 356 8.42 2.91 -14.71
CA VAL A 356 7.76 3.83 -15.65
C VAL A 356 8.55 3.94 -16.95
N VAL A 357 9.88 4.07 -16.85
CA VAL A 357 10.78 4.08 -18.01
C VAL A 357 10.63 2.79 -18.81
N ALA A 358 10.71 1.62 -18.15
CA ALA A 358 10.58 0.32 -18.80
C ALA A 358 9.20 0.07 -19.43
N ALA A 359 8.16 0.76 -18.98
CA ALA A 359 6.83 0.69 -19.58
C ALA A 359 6.61 1.67 -20.75
N SER A 360 7.53 2.63 -20.92
CA SER A 360 7.53 3.58 -22.04
C SER A 360 8.36 3.11 -23.24
N GLU A 361 9.21 2.09 -23.04
CA GLU A 361 9.91 1.34 -24.09
C GLU A 361 9.02 0.26 -24.70
#